data_AF-A0A353F1S3-F1
#
_entry.id   AF-A0A353F1S3-F1
#
_cell.length_a   1.000
_cell.length_b   1.000
_cell.length_c   1.000
_cell.angle_alpha   90.00
_cell.angle_beta   90.00
_cell.angle_gamma   90.00
#
_symmetry.space_group_name_H-M   'P 1'
#
loop_
_entity.id
_entity.type
_entity.pdbx_description
1 polymer ?
#
loop_
_entity_poly.entity_id
_entity_poly.type
_entity_poly.pdbx_seq_one_letter_code
_entity_poly.pdbx_strand_id
1 'polypeptide(L)'
;MRFPTILATLTTAVFAHEGHNHNPAAAEMNEAATVFLASLDEKQRKAASFEFKNKERENWHFVPMDREGVRFDALKPHQQHLAFGLLGTGLTQKGLMTATQIMTLEEVLRSRGGDPEVRNTEKYNIAIFGSPSPTKVWGWRFEGHHLSLNFSLIGDKVIGLPAFYGTNPAELKKGPLKGLRP
;
A
#
# COMPACT_ATOMS: atom_id res chain seq x y z
N MET A 1 -73.97 6.07 -11.89
CA MET A 1 -72.60 6.60 -12.00
C MET A 1 -71.63 5.43 -12.02
N ARG A 2 -70.88 5.23 -13.11
CA ARG A 2 -69.86 4.17 -13.22
C ARG A 2 -68.49 4.83 -13.21
N PHE A 3 -67.64 4.49 -12.24
CA PHE A 3 -66.24 4.92 -12.20
C PHE A 3 -65.38 3.94 -13.01
N PRO A 4 -64.43 4.39 -13.85
CA PRO A 4 -63.50 3.50 -14.52
C PRO A 4 -62.34 3.16 -13.57
N THR A 5 -62.05 1.86 -13.45
CA THR A 5 -60.85 1.36 -12.78
C THR A 5 -59.66 1.53 -13.73
N ILE A 6 -58.70 2.39 -13.38
CA ILE A 6 -57.42 2.50 -14.10
C ILE A 6 -56.49 1.43 -13.54
N LEU A 7 -56.14 0.47 -14.38
CA LEU A 7 -55.12 -0.55 -14.08
C LEU A 7 -53.75 0.02 -14.43
N ALA A 8 -52.97 0.42 -13.43
CA ALA A 8 -51.58 0.82 -13.60
C ALA A 8 -50.69 -0.43 -13.58
N THR A 9 -50.11 -0.80 -14.72
CA THR A 9 -49.06 -1.82 -14.80
C THR A 9 -47.73 -1.21 -14.36
N LEU A 10 -47.23 -1.67 -13.22
CA LEU A 10 -45.89 -1.35 -12.73
C LEU A 10 -44.89 -2.29 -13.44
N THR A 11 -44.17 -1.79 -14.44
CA THR A 11 -43.04 -2.50 -15.03
C THR A 11 -41.83 -2.37 -14.11
N THR A 12 -41.54 -3.42 -13.35
CA THR A 12 -40.25 -3.55 -12.66
C THR A 12 -39.16 -3.83 -13.69
N ALA A 13 -38.32 -2.84 -13.96
CA ALA A 13 -37.07 -3.08 -14.67
C ALA A 13 -36.13 -3.88 -13.74
N VAL A 14 -35.92 -5.14 -14.06
CA VAL A 14 -34.85 -5.94 -13.46
C VAL A 14 -33.56 -5.49 -14.13
N PHE A 15 -32.79 -4.64 -13.46
CA PHE A 15 -31.38 -4.45 -13.84
C PHE A 15 -30.66 -5.76 -13.52
N ALA A 16 -30.29 -6.51 -14.56
CA ALA A 16 -29.34 -7.59 -14.41
C ALA A 16 -28.05 -6.98 -13.85
N HIS A 17 -27.77 -7.25 -12.59
CA HIS A 17 -26.46 -6.98 -12.02
C HIS A 17 -25.52 -8.01 -12.66
N GLU A 18 -24.84 -7.62 -13.74
CA GLU A 18 -23.70 -8.37 -14.22
C GLU A 18 -22.71 -8.43 -13.07
N GLY A 19 -22.69 -9.58 -12.38
CA GLY A 19 -21.75 -9.87 -11.32
C GLY A 19 -20.35 -9.96 -11.90
N HIS A 20 -19.75 -8.81 -12.22
CA HIS A 20 -18.31 -8.69 -12.22
C HIS A 20 -17.90 -8.95 -10.78
N ASN A 21 -17.22 -10.08 -10.55
CA ASN A 21 -16.50 -10.35 -9.31
C ASN A 21 -15.40 -9.28 -9.16
N HIS A 22 -15.79 -8.05 -8.82
CA HIS A 22 -14.87 -6.97 -8.53
C HIS A 22 -14.11 -7.39 -7.29
N ASN A 23 -12.81 -7.65 -7.44
CA ASN A 23 -11.94 -7.75 -6.29
C ASN A 23 -11.89 -6.36 -5.62
N PRO A 24 -12.49 -6.18 -4.43
CA PRO A 24 -12.55 -4.87 -3.79
C PRO A 24 -11.15 -4.31 -3.54
N ALA A 25 -10.16 -5.17 -3.30
CA ALA A 25 -8.78 -4.76 -3.08
C ALA A 25 -8.17 -4.03 -4.28
N ALA A 26 -8.50 -4.43 -5.52
CA ALA A 26 -7.98 -3.76 -6.71
C ALA A 26 -8.56 -2.33 -6.85
N ALA A 27 -9.86 -2.16 -6.56
CA ALA A 27 -10.50 -0.85 -6.57
C ALA A 27 -9.97 0.05 -5.45
N GLU A 28 -9.83 -0.48 -4.24
CA GLU A 28 -9.26 0.24 -3.09
C GLU A 28 -7.81 0.67 -3.34
N MET A 29 -6.97 -0.23 -3.89
CA MET A 29 -5.59 0.11 -4.28
C MET A 29 -5.54 1.23 -5.31
N ASN A 30 -6.40 1.16 -6.34
CA ASN A 30 -6.49 2.19 -7.38
C ASN A 30 -6.82 3.55 -6.78
N GLU A 31 -7.83 3.61 -5.93
CA GLU A 31 -8.26 4.84 -5.26
C GLU A 31 -7.17 5.37 -4.33
N ALA A 32 -6.65 4.54 -3.42
CA ALA A 32 -5.63 4.94 -2.45
C ALA A 32 -4.34 5.44 -3.13
N ALA A 33 -3.88 4.77 -4.19
CA ALA A 33 -2.70 5.21 -4.93
C ALA A 33 -2.95 6.52 -5.69
N THR A 34 -4.15 6.70 -6.25
CA THR A 34 -4.53 7.95 -6.93
C THR A 34 -4.54 9.11 -5.94
N VAL A 35 -5.18 8.93 -4.77
CA VAL A 35 -5.25 9.96 -3.72
C VAL A 35 -3.86 10.27 -3.16
N PHE A 36 -3.06 9.23 -2.89
CA PHE A 36 -1.67 9.40 -2.45
C PHE A 36 -0.87 10.22 -3.44
N LEU A 37 -0.83 9.82 -4.72
CA LEU A 37 -0.12 10.56 -5.75
C LEU A 37 -0.63 11.99 -5.86
N ALA A 38 -1.95 12.22 -5.85
CA ALA A 38 -2.56 13.55 -5.92
C ALA A 38 -2.08 14.48 -4.80
N SER A 39 -1.83 13.95 -3.60
CA SER A 39 -1.34 14.73 -2.45
C SER A 39 0.13 15.18 -2.55
N LEU A 40 0.92 14.56 -3.44
CA LEU A 40 2.35 14.83 -3.58
C LEU A 40 2.63 16.11 -4.36
N ASP A 41 3.66 16.85 -3.93
CA ASP A 41 4.24 17.91 -4.75
C ASP A 41 4.97 17.34 -5.98
N GLU A 42 5.41 18.21 -6.90
CA GLU A 42 6.04 17.79 -8.15
C GLU A 42 7.31 16.93 -7.92
N LYS A 43 8.15 17.31 -6.94
CA LYS A 43 9.40 16.61 -6.65
C LYS A 43 9.12 15.23 -6.06
N GLN A 44 8.22 15.16 -5.08
CA GLN A 44 7.79 13.91 -4.45
C GLN A 44 7.13 12.98 -5.47
N ARG A 45 6.23 13.50 -6.31
CA ARG A 45 5.54 12.74 -7.35
C ARG A 45 6.51 12.18 -8.38
N LYS A 46 7.49 12.98 -8.81
CA LYS A 46 8.55 12.53 -9.71
C LYS A 46 9.40 11.42 -9.08
N ALA A 47 9.73 11.52 -7.79
CA ALA A 47 10.45 10.45 -7.09
C ALA A 47 9.62 9.18 -6.93
N ALA A 48 8.30 9.31 -6.76
CA ALA A 48 7.40 8.18 -6.56
C ALA A 48 7.00 7.46 -7.86
N SER A 49 7.09 8.10 -9.03
CA SER A 49 6.41 7.63 -10.24
C SER A 49 7.37 7.15 -11.31
N PHE A 50 7.14 5.92 -11.80
CA PHE A 50 7.94 5.26 -12.81
C PHE A 50 7.04 4.74 -13.93
N GLU A 51 7.61 4.51 -15.11
CA GLU A 51 6.93 3.73 -16.14
C GLU A 51 6.72 2.28 -15.68
N PHE A 52 5.65 1.62 -16.14
CA PHE A 52 5.38 0.24 -15.71
C PHE A 52 6.51 -0.74 -16.07
N LYS A 53 7.17 -0.54 -17.22
CA LYS A 53 8.29 -1.38 -17.68
C LYS A 53 9.66 -0.92 -17.17
N ASN A 54 9.70 0.03 -16.23
CA ASN A 54 10.97 0.49 -15.69
C ASN A 54 11.69 -0.67 -14.97
N LYS A 55 13.00 -0.81 -15.19
CA LYS A 55 13.86 -1.83 -14.56
C LYS A 55 13.76 -1.81 -13.04
N GLU A 56 13.47 -0.64 -12.46
CA GLU A 56 13.34 -0.44 -11.03
C GLU A 56 12.20 -1.29 -10.44
N ARG A 57 11.17 -1.65 -11.24
CA ARG A 57 10.08 -2.54 -10.78
C ARG A 57 10.59 -3.91 -10.32
N GLU A 58 11.69 -4.36 -10.89
CA GLU A 58 12.30 -5.66 -10.61
C GLU A 58 13.54 -5.55 -9.70
N ASN A 59 13.94 -4.32 -9.35
CA ASN A 59 15.06 -4.02 -8.46
C ASN A 59 14.64 -4.07 -6.98
N TRP A 60 14.04 -5.18 -6.56
CA TRP A 60 13.65 -5.40 -5.16
C TRP A 60 14.74 -6.21 -4.45
N HIS A 61 15.09 -5.80 -3.24
CA HIS A 61 16.13 -6.44 -2.43
C HIS A 61 15.82 -6.33 -0.94
N PHE A 62 16.13 -7.40 -0.20
CA PHE A 62 16.00 -7.47 1.26
C PHE A 62 17.28 -7.05 2.02
N VAL A 63 18.33 -6.64 1.30
CA VAL A 63 19.60 -6.21 1.91
C VAL A 63 19.61 -4.68 2.15
N PRO A 64 20.51 -4.18 3.02
CA PRO A 64 20.69 -2.75 3.19
C PRO A 64 21.24 -2.12 1.90
N MET A 65 20.49 -1.22 1.30
CA MET A 65 20.88 -0.43 0.14
C MET A 65 20.00 0.81 0.02
N ASP A 66 20.47 1.78 -0.76
CA ASP A 66 19.63 2.89 -1.21
C ASP A 66 18.58 2.37 -2.20
N ARG A 67 17.39 2.98 -2.15
CA ARG A 67 16.22 2.57 -2.93
C ARG A 67 15.60 3.78 -3.60
N GLU A 68 15.08 3.56 -4.79
CA GLU A 68 14.29 4.55 -5.52
C GLU A 68 12.85 4.60 -4.98
N GLY A 69 12.17 5.72 -5.25
CA GLY A 69 10.85 6.02 -4.72
C GLY A 69 10.85 7.28 -3.85
N VAL A 70 9.66 7.69 -3.42
CA VAL A 70 9.53 8.74 -2.41
C VAL A 70 9.74 8.14 -1.02
N ARG A 71 10.69 8.72 -0.27
CA ARG A 71 10.99 8.29 1.10
C ARG A 71 9.95 8.82 2.08
N PHE A 72 9.57 8.01 3.06
CA PHE A 72 8.48 8.28 3.99
C PHE A 72 8.75 9.51 4.88
N ASP A 73 10.00 9.75 5.25
CA ASP A 73 10.44 10.93 6.01
C ASP A 73 10.47 12.24 5.17
N ALA A 74 10.38 12.13 3.83
CA ALA A 74 10.26 13.27 2.93
C ALA A 74 8.79 13.67 2.70
N LEU A 75 7.84 12.90 3.26
CA LEU A 75 6.41 13.15 3.18
C LEU A 75 5.94 14.01 4.36
N LYS A 76 4.94 14.86 4.11
CA LYS A 76 4.21 15.57 5.17
C LYS A 76 3.31 14.58 5.93
N PRO A 77 2.92 14.86 7.19
CA PRO A 77 2.11 13.94 7.99
C PRO A 77 0.83 13.43 7.32
N HIS A 78 0.12 14.27 6.57
CA HIS A 78 -1.08 13.85 5.83
C HIS A 78 -0.74 12.91 4.65
N GLN A 79 0.40 13.11 3.99
CA GLN A 79 0.86 12.24 2.90
C GLN A 79 1.34 10.88 3.45
N GLN A 80 2.00 10.88 4.61
CA GLN A 80 2.36 9.66 5.35
C GLN A 80 1.11 8.84 5.71
N HIS A 81 0.03 9.49 6.16
CA HIS A 81 -1.24 8.83 6.42
C HIS A 81 -1.83 8.19 5.16
N LEU A 82 -1.79 8.89 4.01
CA LEU A 82 -2.25 8.35 2.73
C LEU A 82 -1.37 7.19 2.24
N ALA A 83 -0.06 7.25 2.46
CA ALA A 83 0.86 6.15 2.15
C ALA A 83 0.56 4.90 3.01
N PHE A 84 0.26 5.07 4.30
CA PHE A 84 -0.22 3.97 5.14
C PHE A 84 -1.59 3.45 4.70
N GLY A 85 -2.49 4.34 4.25
CA GLY A 85 -3.75 3.96 3.63
C GLY A 85 -3.55 3.03 2.43
N LEU A 86 -2.66 3.41 1.50
CA LEU A 86 -2.27 2.55 0.38
C LEU A 86 -1.66 1.22 0.85
N LEU A 87 -0.73 1.25 1.81
CA LEU A 87 -0.16 0.01 2.37
C LEU A 87 -1.25 -0.93 2.93
N GLY A 88 -2.25 -0.36 3.61
CA GLY A 88 -3.39 -1.08 4.16
C GLY A 88 -4.24 -1.78 3.10
N THR A 89 -4.39 -1.22 1.90
CA THR A 89 -5.14 -1.88 0.81
C THR A 89 -4.46 -3.16 0.30
N GLY A 90 -3.13 -3.26 0.47
CA GLY A 90 -2.33 -4.43 0.09
C GLY A 90 -2.32 -5.57 1.09
N LEU A 91 -2.81 -5.34 2.31
CA LEU A 91 -2.56 -6.22 3.43
C LEU A 91 -3.85 -6.53 4.20
N THR A 92 -3.88 -7.72 4.79
CA THR A 92 -4.85 -8.00 5.86
C THR A 92 -4.54 -7.12 7.08
N GLN A 93 -5.51 -6.94 7.98
CA GLN A 93 -5.27 -6.24 9.26
C GLN A 93 -4.07 -6.81 10.02
N LYS A 94 -3.91 -8.14 10.05
CA LYS A 94 -2.75 -8.80 10.63
C LYS A 94 -1.46 -8.43 9.89
N GLY A 95 -1.46 -8.45 8.56
CA GLY A 95 -0.30 -8.08 7.75
C GLY A 95 0.15 -6.64 7.94
N LEU A 96 -0.80 -5.69 8.02
CA LEU A 96 -0.52 -4.28 8.29
C LEU A 96 0.04 -4.08 9.70
N MET A 97 -0.51 -4.78 10.68
CA MET A 97 0.01 -4.75 12.05
C MET A 97 1.43 -5.32 12.14
N THR A 98 1.70 -6.47 11.52
CA THR A 98 3.07 -7.03 11.44
C THR A 98 4.03 -6.07 10.74
N ALA A 99 3.64 -5.47 9.61
CA ALA A 99 4.47 -4.51 8.89
C ALA A 99 4.83 -3.29 9.76
N THR A 100 3.84 -2.65 10.38
CA THR A 100 4.05 -1.46 11.23
C THR A 100 4.83 -1.79 12.50
N GLN A 101 4.64 -2.98 13.08
CA GLN A 101 5.45 -3.45 14.21
C GLN A 101 6.91 -3.65 13.81
N ILE A 102 7.19 -4.24 12.64
CA ILE A 102 8.55 -4.36 12.10
C ILE A 102 9.18 -2.98 11.90
N MET A 103 8.46 -2.04 11.30
CA MET A 103 8.93 -0.65 11.15
C MET A 103 9.28 -0.03 12.51
N THR A 104 8.44 -0.26 13.54
CA THR A 104 8.64 0.25 14.90
C THR A 104 9.88 -0.34 15.58
N LEU A 105 10.31 -1.56 15.22
CA LEU A 105 11.51 -2.17 15.79
C LEU A 105 12.80 -1.40 15.46
N GLU A 106 12.81 -0.59 14.40
CA GLU A 106 13.96 0.28 14.11
C GLU A 106 14.26 1.23 15.26
N GLU A 107 13.23 1.80 15.90
CA GLU A 107 13.41 2.69 17.06
C GLU A 107 14.02 1.94 18.25
N VAL A 108 13.64 0.67 18.45
CA VAL A 108 14.25 -0.16 19.50
C VAL A 108 15.73 -0.38 19.22
N LEU A 109 16.09 -0.67 17.97
CA LEU A 109 17.50 -0.84 17.59
C LEU A 109 18.28 0.47 17.67
N ARG A 110 17.68 1.60 17.31
CA ARG A 110 18.25 2.94 17.48
C ARG A 110 18.57 3.23 18.94
N SER A 111 17.62 2.97 19.85
CA SER A 111 17.80 3.19 21.30
C SER A 111 18.90 2.32 21.93
N ARG A 112 19.31 1.24 21.24
CA ARG A 112 20.42 0.36 21.65
C ARG A 112 21.78 0.79 21.08
N GLY A 113 21.88 2.01 20.53
CA GLY A 113 23.10 2.55 19.96
C GLY A 113 23.29 2.27 18.47
N GLY A 114 22.24 1.84 17.76
CA GLY A 114 22.27 1.73 16.30
C GLY A 114 22.33 3.11 15.64
N ASP A 115 22.95 3.18 14.46
CA ASP A 115 23.03 4.39 13.65
C ASP A 115 21.63 4.95 13.36
N PRO A 116 21.30 6.20 13.77
CA PRO A 116 20.00 6.82 13.52
C PRO A 116 19.61 6.92 12.05
N GLU A 117 20.57 7.05 11.14
CA GLU A 117 20.30 7.13 9.69
C GLU A 117 19.93 5.76 9.09
N VAL A 118 20.37 4.67 9.73
CA VAL A 118 20.02 3.30 9.33
C VAL A 118 18.77 2.83 10.08
N ARG A 119 18.70 3.13 11.38
CA ARG A 119 17.65 2.72 12.32
C ARG A 119 16.56 3.79 12.41
N ASN A 120 15.95 4.07 11.26
CA ASN A 120 14.89 5.06 11.12
C ASN A 120 13.58 4.37 10.72
N THR A 121 12.55 4.56 11.54
CA THR A 121 11.19 4.01 11.34
C THR A 121 10.52 4.50 10.06
N GLU A 122 11.01 5.61 9.49
CA GLU A 122 10.51 6.27 8.29
C GLU A 122 11.46 6.09 7.08
N LYS A 123 12.50 5.26 7.18
CA LYS A 123 13.37 4.93 6.03
C LYS A 123 12.75 3.85 5.15
N TYR A 124 11.55 4.14 4.66
CA TYR A 124 10.78 3.33 3.73
C TYR A 124 10.45 4.14 2.49
N ASN A 125 10.44 3.49 1.33
CA ASN A 125 10.23 4.12 0.03
C ASN A 125 8.96 3.57 -0.61
N ILE A 126 8.18 4.48 -1.20
CA ILE A 126 7.03 4.12 -2.03
C ILE A 126 7.36 4.43 -3.49
N ALA A 127 7.15 3.43 -4.35
CA ALA A 127 7.31 3.57 -5.80
C ALA A 127 6.04 3.06 -6.48
N ILE A 128 5.52 3.82 -7.45
CA ILE A 128 4.37 3.50 -8.29
C ILE A 128 4.86 3.32 -9.73
N PHE A 129 4.47 2.22 -10.36
CA PHE A 129 4.87 1.82 -11.70
C PHE A 129 3.65 1.85 -12.63
N GLY A 130 3.68 2.74 -13.62
CA GLY A 130 2.51 3.06 -14.43
C GLY A 130 1.56 4.04 -13.72
N SER A 131 0.35 4.16 -14.24
CA SER A 131 -0.69 5.01 -13.65
C SER A 131 -1.77 4.13 -13.03
N PRO A 132 -2.19 4.38 -11.77
CA PRO A 132 -3.33 3.69 -11.17
C PRO A 132 -4.53 3.72 -12.10
N SER A 133 -5.08 2.54 -12.39
CA SER A 133 -6.11 2.37 -13.41
C SER A 133 -6.84 1.05 -13.23
N PRO A 134 -8.19 1.04 -13.41
CA PRO A 134 -8.95 -0.20 -13.46
C PRO A 134 -8.77 -0.96 -14.78
N THR A 135 -8.18 -0.35 -15.81
CA THR A 135 -8.09 -0.93 -17.17
C THR A 135 -6.67 -1.10 -17.67
N LYS A 136 -5.70 -0.36 -17.12
CA LYS A 136 -4.29 -0.47 -17.47
C LYS A 136 -3.52 -1.23 -16.40
N VAL A 137 -2.46 -1.91 -16.82
CA VAL A 137 -1.51 -2.51 -15.89
C VAL A 137 -0.75 -1.43 -15.13
N TRP A 138 -0.65 -1.59 -13.82
CA TRP A 138 0.19 -0.77 -12.96
C TRP A 138 0.63 -1.58 -11.75
N GLY A 139 1.50 -1.02 -10.93
CA GLY A 139 1.94 -1.67 -9.70
C GLY A 139 2.54 -0.68 -8.73
N TRP A 140 2.84 -1.15 -7.53
CA TRP A 140 3.47 -0.34 -6.51
C TRP A 140 4.31 -1.18 -5.56
N ARG A 141 5.26 -0.53 -4.91
CA ARG A 141 6.12 -1.12 -3.90
C ARG A 141 6.13 -0.29 -2.64
N PHE A 142 6.31 -0.97 -1.51
CA PHE A 142 6.63 -0.36 -0.22
C PHE A 142 7.84 -1.11 0.35
N GLU A 143 8.99 -0.43 0.43
CA GLU A 143 10.25 -1.09 0.74
C GLU A 143 11.12 -0.32 1.72
N GLY A 144 11.80 -1.05 2.59
CA GLY A 144 12.81 -0.55 3.50
C GLY A 144 13.74 -1.68 3.94
N HIS A 145 14.57 -1.41 4.94
CA HIS A 145 15.61 -2.34 5.39
C HIS A 145 15.07 -3.72 5.84
N HIS A 146 13.83 -3.77 6.36
CA HIS A 146 13.24 -4.95 6.98
C HIS A 146 11.90 -5.39 6.35
N LEU A 147 11.46 -4.72 5.28
CA LEU A 147 10.19 -4.97 4.63
C LEU A 147 10.34 -4.70 3.13
N SER A 148 9.89 -5.63 2.29
CA SER A 148 9.76 -5.37 0.85
C SER A 148 8.46 -5.99 0.37
N LEU A 149 7.52 -5.15 -0.05
CA LEU A 149 6.20 -5.56 -0.50
C LEU A 149 5.98 -5.02 -1.91
N ASN A 150 5.57 -5.91 -2.82
CA ASN A 150 5.43 -5.61 -4.23
C ASN A 150 4.04 -6.03 -4.69
N PHE A 151 3.35 -5.13 -5.38
CA PHE A 151 2.01 -5.37 -5.91
C PHE A 151 1.96 -5.02 -7.40
N SER A 152 1.37 -5.89 -8.20
CA SER A 152 1.03 -5.64 -9.61
C SER A 152 -0.45 -5.88 -9.82
N LEU A 153 -1.08 -4.96 -10.55
CA LEU A 153 -2.51 -4.96 -10.84
C LEU A 153 -2.75 -5.05 -12.35
N ILE A 154 -3.62 -5.98 -12.74
CA ILE A 154 -4.09 -6.16 -14.13
C ILE A 154 -5.61 -6.29 -14.09
N GLY A 155 -6.32 -5.17 -14.29
CA GLY A 155 -7.76 -5.12 -14.07
C GLY A 155 -8.10 -5.32 -12.59
N ASP A 156 -8.90 -6.35 -12.31
CA ASP A 156 -9.31 -6.79 -10.97
C ASP A 156 -8.30 -7.76 -10.30
N LYS A 157 -7.29 -8.22 -11.04
CA LYS A 157 -6.28 -9.15 -10.53
C LYS A 157 -5.18 -8.40 -9.81
N VAL A 158 -4.88 -8.85 -8.59
CA VAL A 158 -3.78 -8.36 -7.77
C VAL A 158 -2.77 -9.48 -7.55
N ILE A 159 -1.49 -9.20 -7.82
CA ILE A 159 -0.36 -10.09 -7.54
C ILE A 159 0.52 -9.40 -6.51
N GLY A 160 0.58 -9.94 -5.29
CA GLY A 160 1.32 -9.38 -4.15
C GLY A 160 2.69 -10.02 -3.92
N LEU A 161 3.43 -10.32 -4.99
CA LEU A 161 4.75 -10.94 -4.91
C LEU A 161 5.77 -10.17 -5.74
N PRO A 162 7.05 -10.15 -5.31
CA PRO A 162 7.59 -10.78 -4.10
C PRO A 162 7.24 -10.01 -2.80
N ALA A 163 7.24 -10.73 -1.68
CA ALA A 163 7.00 -10.17 -0.35
C ALA A 163 8.03 -10.68 0.66
N PHE A 164 8.61 -9.77 1.44
CA PHE A 164 9.61 -10.06 2.46
C PHE A 164 9.28 -9.32 3.75
N TYR A 165 9.35 -10.05 4.86
CA TYR A 165 9.22 -9.55 6.23
C TYR A 165 10.43 -10.02 7.03
N GLY A 166 11.26 -9.08 7.48
CA GLY A 166 12.45 -9.35 8.29
C GLY A 166 12.30 -8.70 9.66
N THR A 167 12.40 -9.48 10.73
CA THR A 167 12.33 -8.94 12.09
C THR A 167 13.68 -8.97 12.78
N ASN A 168 14.04 -7.87 13.44
CA ASN A 168 15.17 -7.82 14.36
C ASN A 168 14.88 -6.85 15.50
N PRO A 169 14.79 -7.29 16.76
CA PRO A 169 14.83 -8.70 17.21
C PRO A 169 13.50 -9.42 16.95
N ALA A 170 13.55 -10.76 16.82
CA ALA A 170 12.34 -11.57 16.66
C ALA A 170 11.38 -11.53 17.88
N GLU A 171 11.90 -11.17 19.05
CA GLU A 171 11.11 -10.92 20.25
C GLU A 171 11.77 -9.84 21.11
N LEU A 172 10.97 -8.94 21.67
CA LEU A 172 11.42 -7.99 22.68
C LEU A 172 11.39 -8.61 24.09
N LYS A 173 12.57 -8.91 24.63
CA LYS A 173 12.71 -9.49 25.98
C LYS A 173 12.64 -8.48 27.13
N LYS A 174 12.82 -7.18 26.84
CA LYS A 174 12.91 -6.09 27.82
C LYS A 174 12.27 -4.81 27.28
N GLY A 175 11.97 -3.87 28.16
CA GLY A 175 11.44 -2.55 27.83
C GLY A 175 9.90 -2.49 27.74
N PRO A 176 9.32 -1.34 27.37
CA PRO A 176 7.87 -1.12 27.35
C PRO A 176 7.10 -2.05 26.42
N LEU A 177 7.74 -2.51 25.35
CA LEU A 177 7.16 -3.41 24.35
C LEU A 177 7.54 -4.89 24.59
N LYS A 178 7.85 -5.27 25.85
CA LYS A 178 8.22 -6.66 26.19
C LYS A 178 7.13 -7.64 25.74
N GLY A 179 7.56 -8.74 25.09
CA GLY A 179 6.68 -9.78 24.56
C GLY A 179 6.20 -9.51 23.12
N LEU A 180 6.50 -8.34 22.55
CA LEU A 180 6.21 -8.07 21.14
C LEU A 180 6.95 -9.06 20.23
N ARG A 181 6.18 -9.73 19.36
CA ARG A 181 6.62 -10.70 18.35
C ARG A 181 5.81 -10.45 17.06
N PRO A 182 6.36 -9.68 16.10
CA PRO A 182 5.66 -9.35 14.86
C PRO A 182 5.26 -10.56 14.01
#